data_AF-A0A1V3XXZ6-F1
#
_entry.id   AF-A0A1V3XXZ6-F1
#
_cell.length_a   1.000
_cell.length_b   1.000
_cell.length_c   1.000
_cell.angle_alpha   90.00
_cell.angle_beta   90.00
_cell.angle_gamma   90.00
#
_symmetry.space_group_name_H-M   'P 1'
#
loop_
_entity.id
_entity.type
_entity.pdbx_description
1 polymer ?
#
loop_
_entity_poly.entity_id
_entity_poly.type
_entity_poly.pdbx_seq_one_letter_code
_entity_poly.pdbx_strand_id
1 'polypeptide(L)'
;MIPKAPVDIAFPPHKTRFYGVKTLSADKIALDFKNVAEEIIAHLRDTGTKLIVKIEIEATDAAGFDDSKIRTVSENAQTLKFDQSGFEET
;
A
#
# COMPACT_ATOMS: atom_id res chain seq x y z
N MET A 1 4.39 -56.69 17.40
CA MET A 1 4.95 -55.39 16.94
C MET A 1 3.89 -54.71 16.07
N ILE A 2 3.40 -53.55 16.49
CA ILE A 2 2.51 -52.72 15.65
C ILE A 2 3.44 -51.81 14.84
N PRO A 3 3.36 -51.76 13.50
CA PRO A 3 4.16 -50.81 12.74
C PRO A 3 3.65 -49.40 13.06
N LYS A 4 4.50 -48.58 13.68
CA LYS A 4 4.22 -47.16 13.90
C LYS A 4 4.20 -46.51 12.52
N ALA A 5 3.00 -46.10 12.07
CA ALA A 5 2.85 -45.32 10.85
C ALA A 5 3.80 -44.10 10.93
N PRO A 6 4.43 -43.70 9.80
CA PRO A 6 5.23 -42.49 9.80
C PRO A 6 4.30 -41.35 10.20
N VAL A 7 4.67 -40.59 11.23
CA VAL A 7 3.99 -39.34 11.52
C VAL A 7 4.31 -38.43 10.35
N ASP A 8 3.34 -38.21 9.46
CA ASP A 8 3.44 -37.18 8.43
C ASP A 8 3.52 -35.84 9.15
N ILE A 9 4.75 -35.38 9.40
CA ILE A 9 5.03 -34.05 9.92
C ILE A 9 4.82 -33.10 8.74
N ALA A 10 3.56 -32.82 8.41
CA ALA A 10 3.22 -31.79 7.46
C ALA A 10 3.65 -30.45 8.04
N PHE A 11 4.80 -29.94 7.62
CA PHE A 11 5.21 -28.58 7.95
C PHE A 11 4.17 -27.62 7.37
N PRO A 12 3.70 -26.63 8.14
CA PRO A 12 2.77 -25.64 7.63
C PRO A 12 3.40 -24.97 6.40
N PRO A 13 2.60 -24.71 5.35
CA PRO A 13 3.10 -24.16 4.10
C PRO A 13 3.84 -22.84 4.33
N HIS A 14 4.93 -22.64 3.58
CA HIS A 14 5.71 -21.40 3.63
C HIS A 14 4.83 -20.19 3.31
N LYS A 15 4.95 -19.12 4.10
CA LYS A 15 4.29 -17.83 3.82
C LYS A 15 5.08 -17.11 2.73
N THR A 16 4.52 -17.00 1.53
CA THR A 16 5.21 -16.48 0.35
C THR A 16 4.74 -15.10 -0.10
N ARG A 17 3.65 -14.57 0.50
CA ARG A 17 3.08 -13.28 0.15
C ARG A 17 2.66 -12.50 1.39
N PHE A 18 3.14 -11.26 1.50
CA PHE A 18 2.59 -10.25 2.38
C PHE A 18 1.53 -9.42 1.64
N TYR A 19 0.45 -9.05 2.33
CA TYR A 19 -0.55 -8.10 1.88
C TYR A 19 -1.07 -7.34 3.09
N GLY A 20 -1.32 -6.04 2.94
CA GLY A 20 -1.80 -5.20 4.02
C GLY A 20 -2.24 -3.84 3.50
N VAL A 21 -3.23 -3.26 4.17
CA VAL A 21 -3.72 -1.90 3.92
C VAL A 21 -3.74 -1.18 5.26
N LYS A 22 -3.25 0.06 5.28
CA LYS A 22 -3.33 0.95 6.44
C LYS A 22 -3.82 2.30 5.98
N THR A 23 -4.95 2.73 6.51
CA THR A 23 -5.42 4.12 6.38
C THR A 23 -4.49 5.01 7.22
N LEU A 24 -3.91 6.03 6.58
CA LEU A 24 -3.04 6.98 7.27
C LEU A 24 -3.84 8.17 7.79
N SER A 25 -3.42 8.76 8.91
CA SER A 25 -4.03 9.99 9.41
C SER A 25 -3.61 11.17 8.52
N ALA A 26 -4.59 11.96 8.05
CA ALA A 26 -4.32 13.15 7.25
C ALA A 26 -3.42 14.17 7.99
N ASP A 27 -3.59 14.32 9.31
CA ASP A 27 -2.82 15.24 10.13
C ASP A 27 -1.36 14.80 10.36
N LYS A 28 -1.07 13.51 10.16
CA LYS A 28 0.23 12.89 10.47
C LYS A 28 0.77 12.04 9.32
N ILE A 29 0.35 12.32 8.10
CA ILE A 29 0.58 11.44 6.94
C ILE A 29 2.07 11.16 6.72
N ALA A 30 2.93 12.16 6.91
CA ALA A 30 4.38 12.01 6.77
C ALA A 30 4.99 11.09 7.83
N LEU A 31 4.55 11.20 9.08
CA LEU A 31 5.00 10.35 10.19
C LEU A 31 4.51 8.91 9.99
N ASP A 32 3.24 8.74 9.64
CA ASP A 32 2.67 7.42 9.41
C ASP A 32 3.34 6.71 8.23
N PHE A 33 3.61 7.43 7.14
CA PHE A 33 4.32 6.89 5.99
C PHE A 33 5.77 6.52 6.35
N LYS A 34 6.46 7.34 7.14
CA LYS A 34 7.79 7.02 7.66
C LYS A 34 7.77 5.71 8.47
N ASN A 35 6.82 5.55 9.37
CA ASN A 35 6.68 4.33 10.18
C ASN A 35 6.41 3.10 9.28
N VAL A 36 5.57 3.22 8.26
CA VAL A 36 5.35 2.13 7.28
C VAL A 36 6.64 1.82 6.50
N ALA A 37 7.40 2.85 6.15
CA ALA A 37 8.66 2.70 5.44
C ALA A 37 9.71 1.94 6.26
N GLU A 38 9.86 2.29 7.54
CA GLU A 38 10.85 1.71 8.46
C GLU A 38 10.44 0.32 8.95
N GLU A 39 9.18 0.14 9.36
CA GLU A 39 8.74 -1.07 10.05
C GLU A 39 8.20 -2.17 9.12
N ILE A 40 7.90 -1.85 7.86
CA ILE A 40 7.34 -2.82 6.90
C ILE A 40 8.15 -2.85 5.61
N ILE A 41 8.26 -1.71 4.92
CA ILE A 41 8.90 -1.67 3.60
C ILE A 41 10.37 -2.05 3.71
N ALA A 42 11.11 -1.55 4.71
CA ALA A 42 12.53 -1.89 4.89
C ALA A 42 12.76 -3.40 5.01
N HIS A 43 11.91 -4.11 5.76
CA HIS A 43 12.02 -5.57 5.93
C HIS A 43 11.60 -6.36 4.69
N LEU A 44 10.77 -5.78 3.81
CA LEU A 44 10.34 -6.44 2.57
C LEU A 44 11.23 -6.10 1.37
N ARG A 45 12.19 -5.17 1.53
CA ARG A 45 13.13 -4.77 0.47
C ARG A 45 14.31 -5.74 0.28
N ASP A 46 14.27 -6.89 0.94
CA ASP A 46 15.30 -7.94 0.83
C ASP A 46 15.50 -8.45 -0.61
N THR A 47 16.73 -8.84 -0.91
CA THR A 47 17.15 -9.38 -2.21
C THR A 47 16.32 -10.63 -2.56
N GLY A 48 15.56 -10.55 -3.65
CA GLY A 48 14.69 -11.64 -4.13
C GLY A 48 13.19 -11.38 -3.93
N THR A 49 12.81 -10.37 -3.14
CA THR A 49 11.39 -10.00 -2.98
C THR A 49 10.94 -9.05 -4.09
N LYS A 50 9.87 -9.44 -4.81
CA LYS A 50 9.16 -8.51 -5.70
C LYS A 50 8.22 -7.64 -4.85
N LEU A 51 8.70 -6.47 -4.44
CA LEU A 51 7.92 -5.51 -3.67
C LEU A 51 7.20 -4.52 -4.60
N ILE A 52 5.88 -4.37 -4.41
CA ILE A 52 5.06 -3.34 -5.04
C ILE A 52 4.40 -2.54 -3.91
N VAL A 53 4.61 -1.23 -3.90
CA VAL A 53 3.93 -0.29 -3.01
C VAL A 53 2.95 0.53 -3.84
N LYS A 54 1.68 0.51 -3.46
CA LYS A 54 0.63 1.32 -4.07
C LYS A 54 0.15 2.35 -3.07
N ILE A 55 -0.03 3.58 -3.54
CA ILE A 55 -0.61 4.67 -2.75
C ILE A 55 -1.91 5.05 -3.46
N GLU A 56 -3.00 5.01 -2.70
CA GLU A 56 -4.32 5.45 -3.12
C GLU A 56 -4.64 6.73 -2.32
N ILE A 57 -5.10 7.76 -3.02
CA ILE A 57 -5.40 9.07 -2.43
C ILE A 57 -6.86 9.37 -2.75
N GLU A 58 -7.68 9.42 -1.70
CA GLU A 58 -9.09 9.79 -1.79
C GLU A 58 -9.30 11.10 -1.05
N ALA A 59 -9.94 12.05 -1.71
CA ALA A 59 -10.33 13.33 -1.13
C ALA A 59 -11.72 13.68 -1.61
N THR A 60 -12.59 14.08 -0.68
CA THR A 60 -13.95 14.54 -0.98
C THR A 60 -14.14 15.93 -0.38
N ASP A 61 -14.79 16.80 -1.14
CA ASP A 61 -15.23 18.11 -0.68
C ASP A 61 -16.69 18.27 -1.10
N ALA A 62 -17.58 18.45 -0.12
CA ALA A 62 -19.02 18.60 -0.38
C ALA A 62 -19.34 19.90 -1.15
N ALA A 63 -18.47 20.91 -1.08
CA ALA A 63 -18.60 22.14 -1.85
C ALA A 63 -17.97 22.04 -3.26
N GLY A 64 -17.32 20.91 -3.58
CA GLY A 64 -16.51 20.74 -4.77
C GLY A 64 -15.12 21.37 -4.64
N PHE A 65 -14.25 21.02 -5.60
CA PHE A 65 -12.91 21.59 -5.69
C PHE A 65 -12.91 22.77 -6.67
N ASP A 66 -12.22 23.85 -6.33
CA ASP A 66 -12.07 24.98 -7.23
C ASP A 66 -11.13 24.67 -8.42
N ASP A 67 -11.31 25.38 -9.53
CA ASP A 67 -10.54 25.16 -10.77
C ASP A 67 -9.03 25.27 -10.56
N SER A 68 -8.58 26.16 -9.68
CA SER A 68 -7.14 26.32 -9.39
C SER A 68 -6.60 25.06 -8.73
N LYS A 69 -7.32 24.51 -7.76
CA LYS A 69 -6.94 23.29 -7.07
C LYS A 69 -6.98 22.08 -7.99
N ILE A 70 -8.04 21.93 -8.80
CA ILE A 70 -8.14 20.85 -9.80
C ILE A 70 -6.93 20.88 -10.74
N ARG A 71 -6.59 22.06 -11.26
CA ARG A 71 -5.44 22.25 -12.14
C ARG A 71 -4.13 21.88 -11.46
N THR A 72 -3.86 22.44 -10.28
CA THR A 72 -2.62 22.19 -9.55
C THR A 72 -2.44 20.71 -9.21
N VAL A 73 -3.50 20.04 -8.73
CA VAL A 73 -3.42 18.62 -8.37
C VAL A 73 -3.22 17.75 -9.62
N SER A 74 -3.90 18.06 -10.72
CA SER A 74 -3.76 17.32 -11.98
C SER A 74 -2.35 17.45 -12.59
N GLU A 75 -1.78 18.67 -12.60
CA GLU A 75 -0.41 18.91 -13.07
C GLU A 75 0.63 18.15 -12.22
N ASN A 76 0.42 18.12 -10.89
CA ASN A 76 1.28 17.37 -9.98
C ASN A 76 1.15 15.85 -10.17
N ALA A 77 -0.06 15.33 -10.32
CA ALA A 77 -0.29 13.91 -10.55
C ALA A 77 0.37 13.44 -11.85
N GLN A 78 0.28 14.25 -12.91
CA GLN A 78 0.98 14.00 -14.17
C GLN A 78 2.50 14.02 -13.99
N THR A 79 3.04 15.02 -13.29
CA THR A 79 4.49 15.15 -13.02
C THR A 79 5.02 13.97 -12.20
N LEU A 80 4.25 13.52 -11.22
CA LEU A 80 4.55 12.37 -10.37
C LEU A 80 4.24 11.02 -11.02
N LYS A 81 3.74 11.03 -12.27
CA LYS A 81 3.45 9.85 -13.09
C LYS A 81 2.49 8.88 -12.41
N PHE A 82 1.39 9.40 -11.86
CA PHE A 82 0.30 8.56 -11.37
C PHE A 82 -0.20 7.68 -12.53
N ASP A 83 -0.35 6.38 -12.29
CA ASP A 83 -0.89 5.44 -13.28
C ASP A 83 -2.36 5.77 -13.59
N GLN A 84 -3.12 6.21 -12.57
CA GLN A 84 -4.50 6.64 -12.65
C GLN A 84 -4.72 7.81 -11.68
N SER A 85 -5.35 8.87 -12.15
CA SER A 85 -5.70 10.07 -11.37
C SER A 85 -6.75 10.89 -12.10
N GLY A 86 -7.65 11.54 -11.36
CA GLY A 86 -8.69 12.39 -11.92
C GLY A 86 -9.59 12.97 -10.83
N PHE A 87 -10.43 13.93 -11.21
CA PHE A 87 -11.55 14.40 -10.41
C PHE A 87 -12.84 13.88 -11.05
N GLU A 88 -13.78 13.44 -10.22
CA GLU A 88 -15.07 12.92 -10.67
C GLU A 88 -16.16 13.95 -10.40
N GLU A 89 -17.13 14.04 -11.31
CA GLU A 89 -18.40 14.72 -11.06
C GLU A 89 -19.28 13.78 -10.24
N THR A 90 -19.76 14.24 -9.08
CA THR A 90 -20.79 13.56 -8.29
C THR A 90 -22.18 13.72 -8.88
#